data_AF-H5XA61-F1
#
_entry.id   AF-H5XA61-F1
#
_cell.length_a   1.000
_cell.length_b   1.000
_cell.length_c   1.000
_cell.angle_alpha   90.00
_cell.angle_beta   90.00
_cell.angle_gamma   90.00
#
_symmetry.space_group_name_H-M   'P 1'
#
loop_
_entity.id
_entity.type
_entity.pdbx_description
1 polymer ?
#
loop_
_entity_poly.entity_id
_entity_poly.type
_entity_poly.pdbx_seq_one_letter_code
_entity_poly.pdbx_strand_id
1 'polypeptide(L)'
;MRGVVLACGDAAGSLPPAGQVHVEPVPARPGKADVDPLLSPALVVAGTDADLAAVVLRLLRKDLLAETTVGYVPTDPRSAVASLWRLPTNPERAMRLALTGNDRPVPLIRDDVGGVLIGRGELPRVRGIAYCDDTVALRGEARSVVVRPSEVAAEGLVVTVTSGRLRRRRDVFTSRAFQLGCDPLVPISDGVPHPRPMDRWTWYRHTEDLRLVRPSS
;
A
#
# COMPACT_ATOMS: atom_id res chain seq x y z
N MET A 1 -23.13 -2.96 2.59
CA MET A 1 -22.75 -2.34 1.30
C MET A 1 -23.07 -3.33 0.17
N ARG A 2 -23.62 -2.89 -0.97
CA ARG A 2 -23.72 -3.73 -2.18
C ARG A 2 -22.52 -3.40 -3.08
N GLY A 3 -21.32 -3.84 -2.67
CA GLY A 3 -20.08 -3.62 -3.42
C GLY A 3 -19.73 -4.78 -4.34
N VAL A 4 -18.82 -4.57 -5.28
CA VAL A 4 -18.22 -5.65 -6.09
C VAL A 4 -16.97 -6.18 -5.38
N VAL A 5 -16.81 -7.50 -5.31
CA VAL A 5 -15.60 -8.13 -4.78
C VAL A 5 -14.70 -8.52 -5.96
N LEU A 6 -13.54 -7.90 -6.05
CA LEU A 6 -12.48 -8.26 -6.99
C LEU A 6 -11.62 -9.36 -6.37
N ALA A 7 -11.78 -10.59 -6.84
CA ALA A 7 -10.98 -11.73 -6.39
C ALA A 7 -9.73 -11.86 -7.26
N CYS A 8 -8.61 -11.33 -6.77
CA CYS A 8 -7.37 -11.18 -7.54
C CYS A 8 -6.52 -12.44 -7.51
N GLY A 9 -6.08 -12.90 -8.68
CA GLY A 9 -5.26 -14.10 -8.83
C GLY A 9 -5.94 -15.32 -8.20
N ASP A 10 -5.20 -16.03 -7.34
CA ASP A 10 -5.70 -17.26 -6.71
C ASP A 10 -6.70 -16.99 -5.57
N ALA A 11 -6.99 -15.73 -5.24
CA ALA A 11 -7.96 -15.39 -4.20
C ALA A 11 -9.34 -15.98 -4.49
N ALA A 12 -9.75 -16.06 -5.77
CA ALA A 12 -11.07 -16.54 -6.17
C ALA A 12 -11.43 -17.94 -5.62
N GLY A 13 -10.43 -18.82 -5.47
CA GLY A 13 -10.64 -20.18 -4.94
C GLY A 13 -10.68 -20.29 -3.41
N SER A 14 -10.34 -19.23 -2.68
CA SER A 14 -10.16 -19.24 -1.22
C SER A 14 -11.10 -18.30 -0.45
N LEU A 15 -11.96 -17.57 -1.17
CA LEU A 15 -12.88 -16.65 -0.53
C LEU A 15 -14.03 -17.38 0.16
N PRO A 16 -14.44 -16.93 1.35
CA PRO A 16 -15.65 -17.45 1.98
C PRO A 16 -16.88 -17.08 1.13
N PRO A 17 -17.99 -17.80 1.27
CA PRO A 17 -19.23 -17.47 0.58
C PRO A 17 -19.62 -16.01 0.85
N ALA A 18 -19.61 -15.17 -0.17
CA ALA A 18 -19.92 -13.74 -0.05
C ALA A 18 -21.44 -13.45 -0.05
N GLY A 19 -22.29 -14.47 0.11
CA GLY A 19 -23.75 -14.33 0.04
C GLY A 19 -24.20 -13.87 -1.35
N GLN A 20 -25.03 -12.82 -1.42
CA GLN A 20 -25.53 -12.22 -2.68
C GLN A 20 -24.56 -11.20 -3.31
N VAL A 21 -23.32 -11.10 -2.83
CA VAL A 21 -22.34 -10.14 -3.34
C VAL A 21 -21.74 -10.65 -4.66
N HIS A 22 -21.67 -9.78 -5.67
CA HIS A 22 -21.03 -10.10 -6.93
C HIS A 22 -19.52 -10.21 -6.74
N VAL A 23 -18.99 -11.43 -6.95
CA VAL A 23 -17.56 -11.73 -6.94
C VAL A 23 -17.09 -11.86 -8.37
N GLU A 24 -16.16 -11.00 -8.76
CA GLU A 24 -15.56 -10.99 -10.09
C GLU A 24 -14.09 -11.44 -10.00
N PRO A 25 -13.73 -12.59 -10.58
CA PRO A 25 -12.35 -13.02 -10.68
C PRO A 25 -11.55 -12.11 -11.62
N VAL A 26 -10.39 -11.64 -11.16
CA VAL A 26 -9.48 -10.80 -11.96
C VAL A 26 -8.04 -11.33 -11.83
N PRO A 27 -7.15 -11.09 -12.82
CA PRO A 27 -5.77 -11.53 -12.71
C PRO A 27 -5.04 -10.88 -11.52
N ALA A 28 -3.93 -11.49 -11.09
CA ALA A 28 -3.06 -10.86 -10.09
C ALA A 28 -2.48 -9.54 -10.64
N ARG A 29 -2.46 -8.51 -9.79
CA ARG A 29 -2.14 -7.11 -10.10
C ARG A 29 -2.94 -6.61 -11.30
N PRO A 30 -4.29 -6.58 -11.18
CA PRO A 30 -5.17 -6.34 -12.29
C PRO A 30 -4.97 -4.95 -12.91
N GLY A 31 -5.09 -4.88 -14.23
CA GLY A 31 -4.82 -3.68 -15.02
C GLY A 31 -6.08 -2.88 -15.35
N LYS A 32 -5.91 -1.96 -16.31
CA LYS A 32 -7.00 -1.12 -16.82
C LYS A 32 -8.19 -1.93 -17.33
N ALA A 33 -7.94 -2.95 -18.15
CA ALA A 33 -8.98 -3.73 -18.80
C ALA A 33 -9.81 -4.55 -17.79
N ASP A 34 -9.19 -4.94 -16.67
CA ASP A 34 -9.80 -5.77 -15.65
C ASP A 34 -10.60 -4.93 -14.65
N VAL A 35 -10.07 -3.78 -14.21
CA VAL A 35 -10.65 -3.00 -13.10
C VAL A 35 -11.61 -1.92 -13.57
N ASP A 36 -11.28 -1.18 -14.65
CA ASP A 36 -12.08 0.00 -15.06
C ASP A 36 -13.57 -0.31 -15.31
N PRO A 37 -13.95 -1.46 -15.94
CA PRO A 37 -15.35 -1.82 -16.14
C PRO A 37 -16.12 -2.13 -14.84
N LEU A 38 -15.40 -2.43 -13.76
CA LEU A 38 -15.96 -2.89 -12.48
C LEU A 38 -16.00 -1.78 -11.43
N LEU A 39 -15.47 -0.60 -11.75
CA LEU A 39 -15.43 0.53 -10.83
C LEU A 39 -16.83 0.88 -10.34
N SER A 40 -16.94 1.05 -9.02
CA SER A 40 -18.18 1.40 -8.36
C SER A 40 -17.89 2.19 -7.09
N PRO A 41 -18.90 2.81 -6.45
CA PRO A 41 -18.71 3.53 -5.19
C PRO A 41 -18.24 2.64 -4.02
N ALA A 42 -18.27 1.32 -4.17
CA ALA A 42 -17.91 0.35 -3.15
C ALA A 42 -17.22 -0.87 -3.76
N LEU A 43 -15.92 -1.01 -3.52
CA LEU A 43 -15.10 -2.11 -4.03
C LEU A 43 -14.44 -2.86 -2.88
N VAL A 44 -14.47 -4.18 -2.93
CA VAL A 44 -13.69 -5.03 -2.04
C VAL A 44 -12.60 -5.69 -2.86
N VAL A 45 -11.34 -5.55 -2.43
CA VAL A 45 -10.22 -6.26 -3.04
C VAL A 45 -9.87 -7.46 -2.18
N ALA A 46 -9.96 -8.66 -2.74
CA ALA A 46 -9.46 -9.88 -2.14
C ALA A 46 -8.16 -10.28 -2.84
N GLY A 47 -7.03 -10.23 -2.14
CA GLY A 47 -5.72 -10.46 -2.74
C GLY A 47 -4.55 -10.01 -1.87
N THR A 48 -3.39 -9.88 -2.50
CA THR A 48 -2.14 -9.38 -1.90
C THR A 48 -2.14 -7.85 -1.78
N ASP A 49 -1.16 -7.29 -1.05
CA ASP A 49 -0.96 -5.84 -0.97
C ASP A 49 -0.74 -5.22 -2.37
N ALA A 50 -0.08 -5.95 -3.26
CA ALA A 50 0.16 -5.55 -4.64
C ALA A 50 -1.13 -5.50 -5.48
N ASP A 51 -2.08 -6.40 -5.23
CA ASP A 51 -3.37 -6.41 -5.91
C ASP A 51 -4.20 -5.19 -5.48
N LEU A 52 -4.21 -4.90 -4.19
CA LEU A 52 -4.82 -3.68 -3.66
C LEU A 52 -4.17 -2.42 -4.25
N ALA A 53 -2.85 -2.36 -4.30
CA ALA A 53 -2.12 -1.25 -4.92
C ALA A 53 -2.51 -1.06 -6.40
N ALA A 54 -2.67 -2.14 -7.15
CA ALA A 54 -3.09 -2.08 -8.56
C ALA A 54 -4.51 -1.49 -8.71
N VAL A 55 -5.47 -1.94 -7.90
CA VAL A 55 -6.85 -1.40 -7.92
C VAL A 55 -6.88 0.06 -7.47
N VAL A 56 -6.20 0.41 -6.39
CA VAL A 56 -6.12 1.80 -5.89
C VAL A 56 -5.45 2.73 -6.91
N LEU A 57 -4.44 2.26 -7.64
CA LEU A 57 -3.84 3.01 -8.74
C LEU A 57 -4.84 3.28 -9.89
N ARG A 58 -5.78 2.37 -10.14
CA ARG A 58 -6.88 2.62 -11.10
C ARG A 58 -7.86 3.65 -10.58
N LEU A 59 -8.25 3.58 -9.31
CA LEU A 59 -9.10 4.59 -8.66
C LEU A 59 -8.47 5.99 -8.72
N LEU A 60 -7.17 6.09 -8.39
CA LEU A 60 -6.40 7.34 -8.51
C LEU A 60 -6.42 7.88 -9.94
N ARG A 61 -6.20 7.03 -10.95
CA ARG A 61 -6.19 7.45 -12.37
C ARG A 61 -7.57 7.84 -12.91
N LYS A 62 -8.62 7.60 -12.13
CA LYS A 62 -10.01 7.90 -12.47
C LYS A 62 -10.59 8.99 -11.58
N ASP A 63 -9.78 9.58 -10.69
CA ASP A 63 -10.18 10.59 -9.71
C ASP A 63 -11.32 10.11 -8.79
N LEU A 64 -11.29 8.82 -8.41
CA LEU A 64 -12.34 8.16 -7.60
C LEU A 64 -11.92 7.84 -6.16
N LEU A 65 -10.74 8.29 -5.71
CA LEU A 65 -10.22 7.92 -4.38
C LEU A 65 -11.13 8.35 -3.24
N ALA A 66 -11.66 9.57 -3.30
CA ALA A 66 -12.51 10.14 -2.27
C ALA A 66 -13.95 9.59 -2.29
N GLU A 67 -14.39 9.06 -3.44
CA GLU A 67 -15.77 8.63 -3.67
C GLU A 67 -15.96 7.10 -3.53
N THR A 68 -14.89 6.33 -3.73
CA THR A 68 -14.95 4.86 -3.65
C THR A 68 -14.54 4.38 -2.28
N THR A 69 -15.48 3.75 -1.56
CA THR A 69 -15.16 2.95 -0.38
C THR A 69 -14.43 1.67 -0.79
N VAL A 70 -13.25 1.44 -0.21
CA VAL A 70 -12.42 0.26 -0.49
C VAL A 70 -12.36 -0.65 0.73
N GLY A 71 -12.88 -1.87 0.60
CA GLY A 71 -12.64 -2.97 1.52
C GLY A 71 -11.44 -3.81 1.08
N TYR A 72 -10.76 -4.43 2.03
CA TYR A 72 -9.61 -5.30 1.74
C TYR A 72 -9.70 -6.62 2.50
N VAL A 73 -9.53 -7.72 1.77
CA VAL A 73 -9.49 -9.10 2.26
C VAL A 73 -8.11 -9.67 1.91
N PRO A 74 -7.14 -9.62 2.84
CA PRO A 74 -5.78 -10.09 2.56
C PRO A 74 -5.75 -11.61 2.39
N THR A 75 -5.05 -12.09 1.36
CA THR A 75 -4.77 -13.53 1.16
C THR A 75 -3.50 -13.99 1.87
N ASP A 76 -2.63 -13.07 2.29
CA ASP A 76 -1.42 -13.35 3.07
C ASP A 76 -1.59 -12.84 4.52
N PRO A 77 -1.47 -13.69 5.56
CA PRO A 77 -1.50 -13.25 6.95
C PRO A 77 -0.36 -12.28 7.34
N ARG A 78 0.67 -12.12 6.49
CA ARG A 78 1.78 -11.18 6.67
C ARG A 78 1.58 -9.85 5.93
N SER A 79 0.40 -9.62 5.33
CA SER A 79 0.04 -8.36 4.66
C SER A 79 0.44 -7.15 5.53
N ALA A 80 1.27 -6.28 4.96
CA ALA A 80 1.71 -5.07 5.63
C ALA A 80 0.56 -4.07 5.76
N VAL A 81 -0.33 -4.01 4.76
CA VAL A 81 -1.56 -3.22 4.80
C VAL A 81 -2.46 -3.68 5.94
N ALA A 82 -2.69 -4.99 6.06
CA ALA A 82 -3.53 -5.54 7.13
C ALA A 82 -2.94 -5.25 8.52
N SER A 83 -1.62 -5.43 8.68
CA SER A 83 -0.93 -5.10 9.93
C SER A 83 -1.03 -3.61 10.28
N LEU A 84 -0.76 -2.72 9.31
CA LEU A 84 -0.77 -1.27 9.49
C LEU A 84 -2.15 -0.76 9.92
N TRP A 85 -3.21 -1.27 9.29
CA TRP A 85 -4.58 -0.78 9.51
C TRP A 85 -5.42 -1.66 10.44
N ARG A 86 -4.78 -2.66 11.07
CA ARG A 86 -5.36 -3.61 12.03
C ARG A 86 -6.52 -4.41 11.42
N LEU A 87 -6.41 -4.74 10.13
CA LEU A 87 -7.42 -5.54 9.44
C LEU A 87 -7.30 -7.01 9.88
N PRO A 88 -8.42 -7.74 10.01
CA PRO A 88 -8.38 -9.18 10.21
C PRO A 88 -7.69 -9.86 9.02
N THR A 89 -6.90 -10.91 9.30
CA THR A 89 -6.30 -11.78 8.28
C THR A 89 -7.02 -13.11 8.13
N ASN A 90 -7.98 -13.42 9.02
CA ASN A 90 -8.90 -14.52 8.83
C ASN A 90 -9.91 -14.15 7.71
N PRO A 91 -10.05 -14.95 6.64
CA PRO A 91 -10.84 -14.59 5.46
C PRO A 91 -12.30 -14.22 5.76
N GLU A 92 -12.99 -14.96 6.63
CA GLU A 92 -14.38 -14.69 6.99
C GLU A 92 -14.52 -13.36 7.75
N ARG A 93 -13.65 -13.12 8.73
CA ARG A 93 -13.66 -11.86 9.51
C ARG A 93 -13.30 -10.67 8.64
N ALA A 94 -12.33 -10.84 7.74
CA ALA A 94 -11.89 -9.81 6.82
C ALA A 94 -12.99 -9.47 5.81
N MET A 95 -13.61 -10.49 5.19
CA MET A 95 -14.73 -10.31 4.26
C MET A 95 -15.91 -9.61 4.94
N ARG A 96 -16.30 -10.05 6.13
CA ARG A 96 -17.37 -9.40 6.89
C ARG A 96 -17.04 -7.92 7.14
N LEU A 97 -15.83 -7.62 7.62
CA LEU A 97 -15.40 -6.24 7.83
C LEU A 97 -15.44 -5.45 6.52
N ALA A 98 -14.87 -5.97 5.43
CA ALA A 98 -14.80 -5.29 4.14
C ALA A 98 -16.19 -4.95 3.57
N LEU A 99 -17.21 -5.78 3.83
CA LEU A 99 -18.58 -5.60 3.32
C LEU A 99 -19.48 -4.72 4.19
N THR A 100 -19.23 -4.68 5.51
CA THR A 100 -20.15 -4.04 6.48
C THR A 100 -19.50 -2.95 7.33
N GLY A 101 -18.18 -2.86 7.34
CA GLY A 101 -17.45 -1.83 8.07
C GLY A 101 -17.61 -0.45 7.45
N ASN A 102 -17.26 0.56 8.25
CA ASN A 102 -17.19 1.94 7.79
C ASN A 102 -15.79 2.23 7.26
N ASP A 103 -15.73 3.04 6.21
CA ASP A 103 -14.48 3.54 5.67
C ASP A 103 -13.94 4.72 6.50
N ARG A 104 -12.62 4.86 6.49
CA ARG A 104 -11.92 5.99 7.07
C ARG A 104 -10.83 6.45 6.10
N PRO A 105 -10.52 7.76 6.05
CA PRO A 105 -9.43 8.25 5.23
C PRO A 105 -8.10 7.71 5.78
N VAL A 106 -7.26 7.18 4.88
CA VAL A 106 -5.89 6.79 5.16
C VAL A 106 -4.94 7.43 4.15
N PRO A 107 -3.72 7.84 4.56
CA PRO A 107 -2.79 8.47 3.64
C PRO A 107 -2.43 7.55 2.47
N LEU A 108 -2.58 8.06 1.25
CA LEU A 108 -2.06 7.41 0.06
C LEU A 108 -0.65 7.93 -0.23
N ILE A 109 0.31 7.05 -0.41
CA ILE A 109 1.69 7.42 -0.77
C ILE A 109 1.89 7.19 -2.27
N ARG A 110 2.58 8.12 -2.91
CA ARG A 110 2.93 8.12 -4.34
C ARG A 110 4.44 8.03 -4.49
N ASP A 111 4.87 7.52 -5.64
CA ASP A 111 6.24 7.66 -6.11
C ASP A 111 6.32 8.59 -7.32
N ASP A 112 7.55 8.94 -7.71
CA ASP A 112 7.86 9.83 -8.83
C ASP A 112 7.79 9.14 -10.21
N VAL A 113 7.62 7.81 -10.26
CA VAL A 113 7.40 7.05 -11.49
C VAL A 113 5.91 6.74 -11.76
N GLY A 114 5.02 7.28 -10.92
CA GLY A 114 3.58 7.25 -11.11
C GLY A 114 2.87 6.07 -10.45
N GLY A 115 3.54 5.32 -9.57
CA GLY A 115 2.99 4.27 -8.73
C GLY A 115 2.39 4.78 -7.42
N VAL A 116 1.87 3.83 -6.63
CA VAL A 116 1.32 4.05 -5.29
C VAL A 116 1.97 3.09 -4.31
N LEU A 117 1.99 3.47 -3.04
CA LEU A 117 2.39 2.63 -1.93
C LEU A 117 1.29 2.64 -0.87
N ILE A 118 0.73 1.46 -0.60
CA ILE A 118 -0.41 1.26 0.31
C ILE A 118 0.04 0.75 1.68
N GLY A 119 1.05 -0.11 1.71
CA GLY A 119 1.51 -0.79 2.92
C GLY A 119 2.96 -0.51 3.26
N ARG A 120 3.88 -0.96 2.40
CA ARG A 120 5.31 -1.03 2.74
C ARG A 120 6.23 -0.90 1.52
N GLY A 121 7.04 0.15 1.55
CA GLY A 121 8.15 0.40 0.64
C GLY A 121 9.47 -0.03 1.26
N GLU A 122 10.33 -0.70 0.50
CA GLU A 122 11.64 -1.15 0.94
C GLU A 122 12.74 -0.78 -0.04
N LEU A 123 13.85 -0.29 0.49
CA LEU A 123 15.08 0.00 -0.22
C LEU A 123 16.20 -0.78 0.47
N PRO A 124 16.61 -1.94 -0.08
CA PRO A 124 17.65 -2.77 0.53
C PRO A 124 19.05 -2.23 0.23
N ARG A 125 19.97 -2.33 1.20
CA ARG A 125 21.41 -2.03 1.04
C ARG A 125 21.69 -0.66 0.40
N VAL A 126 21.10 0.39 0.96
CA VAL A 126 21.23 1.76 0.44
C VAL A 126 22.64 2.30 0.71
N ARG A 127 23.26 2.88 -0.31
CA ARG A 127 24.39 3.81 -0.17
C ARG A 127 24.04 5.11 -0.89
N GLY A 128 23.93 6.21 -0.15
CA GLY A 128 23.49 7.47 -0.73
C GLY A 128 23.17 8.55 0.29
N ILE A 129 22.35 9.51 -0.13
CA ILE A 129 21.84 10.59 0.71
C ILE A 129 20.32 10.58 0.63
N ALA A 130 19.67 10.53 1.78
CA ALA A 130 18.22 10.58 1.89
C ALA A 130 17.74 11.74 2.74
N TYR A 131 16.62 12.32 2.34
CA TYR A 131 15.93 13.40 3.04
C TYR A 131 14.51 12.95 3.40
N CYS A 132 14.07 13.35 4.59
CA CYS A 132 12.67 13.32 5.02
C CYS A 132 12.25 14.78 5.19
N ASP A 133 11.42 15.29 4.30
CA ASP A 133 11.17 16.72 4.11
C ASP A 133 12.49 17.52 4.04
N ASP A 134 12.78 18.39 5.02
CA ASP A 134 14.01 19.19 5.10
C ASP A 134 15.14 18.52 5.92
N THR A 135 14.86 17.36 6.53
CA THR A 135 15.76 16.67 7.45
C THR A 135 16.59 15.61 6.73
N VAL A 136 17.91 15.63 6.92
CA VAL A 136 18.80 14.56 6.42
C VAL A 136 18.55 13.28 7.21
N ALA A 137 17.92 12.29 6.58
CA ALA A 137 17.61 11.00 7.19
C ALA A 137 18.74 9.97 7.04
N LEU A 138 19.54 10.09 5.97
CA LEU A 138 20.70 9.22 5.72
C LEU A 138 21.79 10.01 4.99
N ARG A 139 23.04 9.80 5.40
CA ARG A 139 24.24 10.12 4.61
C ARG A 139 25.21 8.95 4.74
N GLY A 140 25.44 8.24 3.63
CA GLY A 140 26.32 7.06 3.58
C GLY A 140 25.54 5.75 3.44
N GLU A 141 25.93 4.72 4.20
CA GLU A 141 25.39 3.36 4.08
C GLU A 141 24.28 3.07 5.11
N ALA A 142 23.19 2.46 4.64
CA ALA A 142 22.17 1.83 5.46
C ALA A 142 21.95 0.38 5.00
N ARG A 143 21.64 -0.51 5.95
CA ARG A 143 21.22 -1.88 5.63
C ARG A 143 19.89 -1.91 4.91
N SER A 144 18.98 -1.02 5.31
CA SER A 144 17.70 -0.82 4.64
C SER A 144 17.09 0.52 5.00
N VAL A 145 16.26 1.02 4.10
CA VAL A 145 15.27 2.05 4.41
C VAL A 145 13.89 1.45 4.16
N VAL A 146 12.98 1.60 5.12
CA VAL A 146 11.60 1.13 5.01
C VAL A 146 10.67 2.34 5.14
N VAL A 147 9.72 2.47 4.24
CA VAL A 147 8.72 3.52 4.24
C VAL A 147 7.33 2.90 4.35
N ARG A 148 6.46 3.49 5.17
CA ARG A 148 5.04 3.11 5.29
C ARG A 148 4.19 4.37 5.42
N PRO A 149 2.89 4.34 5.04
CA PRO A 149 1.98 5.40 5.41
C PRO A 149 1.95 5.62 6.94
N SER A 150 1.78 6.86 7.39
CA SER A 150 1.58 7.14 8.81
C SER A 150 0.16 6.76 9.25
N GLU A 151 0.04 6.16 10.44
CA GLU A 151 -1.25 5.91 11.09
C GLU A 151 -1.94 7.21 11.52
N VAL A 152 -1.17 8.28 11.68
CA VAL A 152 -1.67 9.63 11.97
C VAL A 152 -1.89 10.34 10.65
N ALA A 153 -3.15 10.59 10.31
CA ALA A 153 -3.50 11.14 9.00
C ALA A 153 -2.85 12.48 8.67
N ALA A 154 -2.39 13.29 9.63
CA ALA A 154 -1.68 14.55 9.33
C ALA A 154 -0.23 14.35 8.86
N GLU A 155 0.37 13.19 9.14
CA GLU A 155 1.82 13.01 9.14
C GLU A 155 2.42 12.50 7.82
N GLY A 156 1.60 11.96 6.90
CA GLY A 156 2.07 11.48 5.60
C GLY A 156 2.64 10.07 5.68
N LEU A 157 3.96 9.95 5.82
CA LEU A 157 4.70 8.69 5.83
C LEU A 157 5.69 8.60 7.01
N VAL A 158 5.98 7.37 7.40
CA VAL A 158 6.99 7.03 8.41
C VAL A 158 8.14 6.31 7.73
N VAL A 159 9.35 6.83 7.90
CA VAL A 159 10.60 6.28 7.35
C VAL A 159 11.41 5.68 8.48
N THR A 160 11.86 4.44 8.30
CA THR A 160 12.78 3.77 9.23
C THR A 160 14.09 3.47 8.50
N VAL A 161 15.16 4.14 8.90
CA VAL A 161 16.52 3.90 8.40
C VAL A 161 17.22 2.94 9.35
N THR A 162 17.67 1.80 8.84
CA THR A 162 18.40 0.79 9.63
C THR A 162 19.86 0.74 9.21
N SER A 163 20.78 1.10 10.11
CA SER A 163 22.22 1.22 9.85
C SER A 163 23.08 0.38 10.83
N GLY A 164 24.38 0.29 10.55
CA GLY A 164 25.39 -0.32 11.42
C GLY A 164 25.71 -1.80 11.10
N ARG A 165 27.01 -2.15 11.10
CA ARG A 165 27.49 -3.51 10.77
C ARG A 165 27.42 -4.48 11.96
N LEU A 166 27.92 -4.09 13.13
CA LEU A 166 27.90 -4.92 14.35
C LEU A 166 26.68 -4.66 15.25
N ARG A 167 26.36 -3.39 15.52
CA ARG A 167 25.17 -2.99 16.31
C ARG A 167 24.16 -2.34 15.38
N ARG A 168 22.94 -2.88 15.34
CA ARG A 168 21.84 -2.36 14.53
C ARG A 168 21.31 -1.07 15.18
N ARG A 169 21.43 0.05 14.46
CA ARG A 169 20.79 1.33 14.81
C ARG A 169 19.54 1.51 13.93
N ARG A 170 18.46 2.01 14.50
CA ARG A 170 17.23 2.36 13.79
C ARG A 170 16.89 3.80 14.10
N ASP A 171 16.85 4.64 13.07
CA ASP A 171 16.38 6.02 13.16
C ASP A 171 15.01 6.08 12.46
N VAL A 172 14.03 6.72 13.11
CA VAL A 172 12.64 6.80 12.63
C VAL A 172 12.30 8.26 12.39
N PHE A 173 11.71 8.54 11.24
CA PHE A 173 11.29 9.88 10.82
C PHE A 173 9.83 9.83 10.42
N THR A 174 9.13 10.92 10.72
CA THR A 174 7.77 11.18 10.23
C THR A 174 7.87 12.38 9.29
N SER A 175 7.32 12.26 8.08
CA SER A 175 7.47 13.30 7.03
C SER A 175 6.40 13.19 5.97
N ARG A 176 6.21 14.24 5.16
CA ARG A 176 5.32 14.18 3.99
C ARG A 176 6.02 13.63 2.75
N ALA A 177 7.33 13.77 2.66
CA ALA A 177 8.11 13.23 1.56
C ALA A 177 9.43 12.61 2.03
N PHE A 178 9.79 11.51 1.38
CA PHE A 178 11.08 10.86 1.44
C PHE A 178 11.72 10.91 0.06
N GLN A 179 12.98 11.35 -0.01
CA GLN A 179 13.75 11.43 -1.25
C GLN A 179 15.10 10.77 -1.05
N LEU A 180 15.52 9.94 -2.01
CA LEU A 180 16.81 9.27 -2.00
C LEU A 180 17.53 9.52 -3.33
N GLY A 181 18.81 9.89 -3.24
CA GLY A 181 19.80 9.67 -4.31
C GLY A 181 20.84 8.65 -3.84
N CYS A 182 21.14 7.63 -4.66
CA CYS A 182 21.95 6.49 -4.25
C CYS A 182 22.67 5.79 -5.41
N ASP A 183 23.58 4.86 -5.06
CA ASP A 183 24.02 3.81 -5.98
C ASP A 183 22.80 3.02 -6.50
N PRO A 184 22.83 2.47 -7.73
CA PRO A 184 21.69 1.75 -8.29
C PRO A 184 21.19 0.61 -7.39
N LEU A 185 19.90 0.66 -7.05
CA LEU A 185 19.20 -0.38 -6.29
C LEU A 185 17.81 -0.63 -6.86
N VAL A 186 17.15 -1.71 -6.45
CA VAL A 186 15.77 -2.01 -6.86
C VAL A 186 14.81 -1.70 -5.70
N PRO A 187 14.00 -0.63 -5.80
CA PRO A 187 12.93 -0.36 -4.85
C PRO A 187 11.88 -1.48 -4.89
N ILE A 188 11.32 -1.79 -3.72
CA ILE A 188 10.22 -2.74 -3.59
C ILE A 188 9.03 -1.99 -3.00
N SER A 189 7.89 -2.01 -3.68
CA SER A 189 6.65 -1.38 -3.20
C SER A 189 5.57 -2.44 -3.08
N ASP A 190 5.04 -2.62 -1.87
CA ASP A 190 3.98 -3.60 -1.57
C ASP A 190 4.33 -5.02 -2.06
N GLY A 191 5.60 -5.39 -1.87
CA GLY A 191 6.16 -6.69 -2.27
C GLY A 191 6.58 -6.78 -3.75
N VAL A 192 6.32 -5.77 -4.57
CA VAL A 192 6.67 -5.76 -6.00
C VAL A 192 8.00 -5.02 -6.22
N PRO A 193 9.06 -5.69 -6.70
CA PRO A 193 10.28 -5.02 -7.11
C PRO A 193 10.03 -4.16 -8.36
N HIS A 194 10.62 -2.97 -8.39
CA HIS A 194 10.64 -2.14 -9.59
C HIS A 194 11.35 -2.90 -10.73
N PRO A 195 10.90 -2.81 -11.99
CA PRO A 195 11.44 -3.61 -13.10
C PRO A 195 12.90 -3.34 -13.44
N ARG A 196 13.47 -2.24 -12.94
CA ARG A 196 14.84 -1.79 -13.25
C ARG A 196 15.50 -1.18 -12.00
N PRO A 197 16.82 -1.28 -11.85
CA PRO A 197 17.54 -0.51 -10.84
C PRO A 197 17.37 0.99 -11.05
N MET A 198 17.32 1.74 -9.94
CA MET A 198 17.13 3.19 -9.89
C MET A 198 18.25 3.81 -9.03
N ASP A 199 18.76 4.96 -9.46
CA ASP A 199 19.74 5.79 -8.74
C ASP A 199 19.09 6.88 -7.88
N ARG A 200 17.77 7.04 -8.02
CA ARG A 200 16.93 7.88 -7.16
C ARG A 200 15.60 7.20 -6.88
N TRP A 201 15.00 7.53 -5.76
CA TRP A 201 13.62 7.13 -5.49
C TRP A 201 12.95 8.13 -4.55
N THR A 202 11.70 8.45 -4.85
CA THR A 202 10.90 9.36 -4.03
C THR A 202 9.62 8.66 -3.59
N TRP A 203 9.24 8.83 -2.32
CA TRP A 203 7.89 8.57 -1.85
C TRP A 203 7.32 9.84 -1.21
N TYR A 204 6.08 10.18 -1.51
CA TYR A 204 5.44 11.36 -0.94
C TYR A 204 3.95 11.13 -0.71
N ARG A 205 3.40 11.84 0.27
CA ARG A 205 1.97 11.80 0.55
C ARG A 205 1.20 12.45 -0.60
N HIS A 206 0.20 11.74 -1.12
CA HIS A 206 -0.77 12.29 -2.05
C HIS A 206 -1.68 13.32 -1.36
N THR A 207 -2.31 14.17 -2.17
CA THR A 207 -3.24 15.20 -1.69
C THR A 207 -4.58 14.61 -1.26
N GLU A 208 -4.98 13.50 -1.85
CA GLU A 208 -6.21 12.78 -1.50
C GLU A 208 -5.90 11.50 -0.71
N ASP A 209 -6.76 11.21 0.26
CA ASP A 209 -6.68 10.01 1.08
C ASP A 209 -7.52 8.89 0.45
N LEU A 210 -7.07 7.64 0.66
CA LEU A 210 -7.84 6.45 0.32
C LEU A 210 -8.95 6.25 1.36
N ARG A 211 -10.19 5.99 0.91
CA ARG A 211 -11.30 5.62 1.78
C ARG A 211 -11.29 4.12 2.08
N LEU A 212 -10.54 3.72 3.11
CA LEU A 212 -10.33 2.31 3.46
C LEU A 212 -11.26 1.85 4.59
N VAL A 213 -11.97 0.75 4.39
CA VAL A 213 -12.73 0.06 5.44
C VAL A 213 -11.77 -0.57 6.43
N ARG A 214 -11.89 -0.16 7.70
CA ARG A 214 -11.03 -0.64 8.80
C ARG A 214 -11.78 -0.63 10.13
N PRO A 215 -11.32 -1.37 11.16
CA PRO A 215 -11.98 -1.36 12.46
C PRO A 215 -12.04 0.04 13.05
N SER A 216 -13.10 0.31 13.80
CA SER A 216 -13.16 1.48 14.65
C SER A 216 -12.08 1.38 15.73
N SER A 217 -11.13 2.31 15.68
CA SER A 217 -10.11 2.55 16.71
C SER A 217 -10.72 2.72 18.10
#